data_AF-A0A847H8B4-F1
#
_entry.id   AF-A0A847H8B4-F1
#
_cell.length_a   1.000
_cell.length_b   1.000
_cell.length_c   1.000
_cell.angle_alpha   90.00
_cell.angle_beta   90.00
_cell.angle_gamma   90.00
#
_symmetry.space_group_name_H-M   'P 1'
#
loop_
_entity.id
_entity.type
_entity.pdbx_description
1 polymer ?
#
loop_
_entity_poly.entity_id
_entity_poly.type
_entity_poly.pdbx_seq_one_letter_code
_entity_poly.pdbx_strand_id
1 'polypeptide(L)'
;MPFDAAKFTAAKFSPRTEAIPVPGLGAFFPEGEAPAVTVRGLTGPELGRCKEAAARNRDVAALLEGLLGGERAEKVQALREMVHGPEVPDDIAQRMEMLAIGSVDPQLDHSAAVKLAECYPVEFYQLTNAILRLTGQGRQPGKPGGSGNAPTSGPPST
;
A
#
# COMPACT_ATOMS: atom_id res chain seq x y z
N MET A 1 -4.14 22.05 -29.56
CA MET A 1 -3.75 20.73 -30.09
C MET A 1 -4.81 19.73 -29.63
N PRO A 2 -5.47 18.98 -30.52
CA PRO A 2 -6.42 17.95 -30.12
C PRO A 2 -5.72 16.76 -29.46
N PHE A 3 -6.46 15.99 -28.65
CA PHE A 3 -5.97 14.74 -28.08
C PHE A 3 -5.86 13.66 -29.17
N ASP A 4 -4.70 13.02 -29.25
CA ASP A 4 -4.45 11.91 -30.19
C ASP A 4 -4.74 10.57 -29.50
N ALA A 5 -5.98 10.10 -29.66
CA ALA A 5 -6.43 8.84 -29.06
C ALA A 5 -5.68 7.63 -29.61
N ALA A 6 -5.35 7.61 -30.90
CA ALA A 6 -4.65 6.50 -31.53
C ALA A 6 -3.24 6.34 -30.96
N LYS A 7 -2.50 7.46 -30.82
CA LYS A 7 -1.17 7.47 -30.20
C LYS A 7 -1.22 7.07 -28.73
N PHE A 8 -2.23 7.52 -27.98
CA PHE A 8 -2.38 7.17 -26.57
C PHE A 8 -2.61 5.66 -26.38
N THR A 9 -3.53 5.06 -27.13
CA THR A 9 -3.84 3.63 -27.01
C THR A 9 -2.70 2.73 -27.47
N ALA A 10 -1.89 3.18 -28.44
CA ALA A 10 -0.72 2.44 -28.90
C ALA A 10 0.49 2.53 -27.94
N ALA A 11 0.49 3.48 -27.00
CA ALA A 11 1.62 3.71 -26.11
C ALA A 11 1.72 2.61 -25.04
N LYS A 12 2.95 2.18 -24.74
CA LYS A 12 3.24 1.32 -23.59
C LYS A 12 3.46 2.19 -22.36
N PHE A 13 2.75 1.86 -21.29
CA PHE A 13 2.82 2.56 -20.02
C PHE A 13 3.45 1.68 -18.94
N SER A 14 4.41 2.24 -18.22
CA SER A 14 5.02 1.60 -17.04
C SER A 14 4.60 2.34 -15.76
N PRO A 15 4.47 1.63 -14.62
CA PRO A 15 4.24 2.31 -13.36
C PRO A 15 5.43 3.20 -13.03
N ARG A 16 5.15 4.35 -12.42
CA ARG A 16 6.19 5.15 -11.77
C ARG A 16 6.60 4.44 -10.49
N THR A 17 7.89 4.46 -10.19
CA THR A 17 8.48 3.86 -8.99
C THR A 17 9.32 4.88 -8.25
N GLU A 18 9.42 4.72 -6.94
CA GLU A 18 10.25 5.58 -6.10
C GLU A 18 10.76 4.80 -4.88
N ALA A 19 12.05 4.96 -4.57
CA ALA A 19 12.64 4.43 -3.36
C ALA A 19 12.42 5.42 -2.21
N ILE A 20 11.69 5.00 -1.18
CA ILE A 20 11.33 5.82 -0.02
C ILE A 20 12.25 5.43 1.15
N PRO A 21 13.08 6.35 1.67
CA PRO A 21 13.90 6.09 2.85
C PRO A 21 13.05 5.75 4.07
N VAL A 22 13.43 4.70 4.80
CA VAL A 22 12.75 4.22 6.02
C VAL A 22 13.78 3.98 7.14
N PRO A 23 14.45 5.02 7.65
CA PRO A 23 15.53 4.89 8.62
C PRO A 23 15.11 4.18 9.92
N GLY A 24 13.84 4.34 10.35
CA GLY A 24 13.30 3.64 11.52
C GLY A 24 13.26 2.12 11.39
N LEU A 25 13.33 1.59 10.16
CA LEU A 25 13.33 0.16 9.87
C LEU A 25 14.73 -0.43 9.69
N GLY A 26 15.80 0.34 9.94
CA GLY A 26 17.18 -0.07 9.64
C GLY A 26 17.59 -1.43 10.22
N ALA A 27 17.06 -1.83 11.37
CA ALA A 27 17.33 -3.13 11.99
C ALA A 27 16.81 -4.34 11.19
N PHE A 28 15.92 -4.12 10.21
CA PHE A 28 15.34 -5.17 9.35
C PHE A 28 15.95 -5.20 7.95
N PHE A 29 16.96 -4.37 7.68
CA PHE A 29 17.71 -4.34 6.43
C PHE A 29 19.14 -4.88 6.65
N PRO A 30 19.83 -5.32 5.58
CA PRO A 30 21.24 -5.71 5.67
C PRO A 30 22.12 -4.59 6.24
N GLU A 31 23.13 -4.97 7.02
CA GLU A 31 24.06 -4.02 7.63
C GLU A 31 24.82 -3.22 6.55
N GLY A 32 24.86 -1.89 6.72
CA GLY A 32 25.54 -0.98 5.80
C GLY A 32 24.70 -0.51 4.60
N GLU A 33 23.48 -1.00 4.44
CA GLU A 33 22.55 -0.50 3.42
C GLU A 33 21.68 0.65 3.96
N ALA A 34 21.44 1.66 3.13
CA ALA A 34 20.49 2.72 3.46
C ALA A 34 19.07 2.13 3.34
N PRO A 35 18.31 1.97 4.45
CA PRO A 35 17.04 1.28 4.42
C PRO A 35 16.02 2.08 3.61
N ALA A 36 15.52 1.48 2.53
CA ALA A 36 14.55 2.08 1.63
C ALA A 36 13.58 1.02 1.13
N VAL A 37 12.33 1.44 0.88
CA VAL A 37 11.32 0.60 0.23
C VAL A 37 10.96 1.24 -1.10
N THR A 38 11.12 0.48 -2.18
CA THR A 38 10.66 0.87 -3.50
C THR A 38 9.16 0.62 -3.58
N VAL A 39 8.41 1.68 -3.91
CA VAL A 39 6.97 1.65 -4.12
C VAL A 39 6.61 2.07 -5.54
N ARG A 40 5.40 1.76 -5.98
CA ARG A 40 4.88 2.11 -7.31
C ARG A 40 3.49 2.72 -7.26
N GLY A 41 3.14 3.46 -8.32
CA GLY A 41 1.75 3.85 -8.56
C GLY A 41 0.83 2.65 -8.84
N LEU A 42 -0.42 2.77 -8.41
CA LEU A 42 -1.47 1.77 -8.63
C LEU A 42 -2.21 1.99 -9.95
N THR A 43 -2.84 0.94 -10.46
CA THR A 43 -3.87 1.00 -11.50
C THR A 43 -5.24 1.34 -10.92
N GLY A 44 -6.20 1.74 -11.76
CA GLY A 44 -7.59 1.95 -11.34
C GLY A 44 -8.19 0.73 -10.62
N PRO A 45 -8.09 -0.50 -11.17
CA PRO A 45 -8.56 -1.72 -10.51
C PRO A 45 -7.86 -2.01 -9.17
N GLU A 46 -6.56 -1.74 -9.05
CA GLU A 46 -5.84 -1.87 -7.78
C GLU A 46 -6.34 -0.87 -6.74
N LEU A 47 -6.54 0.39 -7.12
CA LEU A 47 -7.11 1.40 -6.24
C LEU A 47 -8.55 1.05 -5.82
N GLY A 48 -9.34 0.48 -6.73
CA GLY A 48 -10.67 -0.04 -6.43
C GLY A 48 -10.63 -1.14 -5.35
N ARG A 49 -9.75 -2.13 -5.50
CA ARG A 49 -9.55 -3.19 -4.50
C ARG A 49 -9.14 -2.66 -3.12
N CYS A 50 -8.30 -1.62 -3.08
CA CYS A 50 -7.95 -0.96 -1.81
C CYS A 50 -9.18 -0.33 -1.15
N LYS A 51 -10.06 0.34 -1.92
CA LYS A 51 -11.31 0.92 -1.40
C LYS A 51 -12.31 -0.13 -0.95
N GLU A 52 -12.38 -1.26 -1.65
CA GLU A 52 -13.19 -2.41 -1.22
C GLU A 52 -12.69 -3.01 0.08
N ALA A 53 -11.38 -2.99 0.36
CA ALA A 53 -10.85 -3.45 1.65
C ALA A 53 -11.44 -2.67 2.83
N ALA A 54 -11.61 -1.35 2.69
CA ALA A 54 -12.33 -0.54 3.67
C ALA A 54 -13.83 -0.89 3.73
N ALA A 55 -14.47 -1.13 2.58
CA ALA A 55 -15.90 -1.45 2.53
C ALA A 55 -16.24 -2.83 3.13
N ARG A 56 -15.38 -3.84 2.96
CA ARG A 56 -15.57 -5.20 3.52
C ARG A 56 -15.81 -5.18 5.03
N ASN A 57 -15.17 -4.25 5.75
CA ASN A 57 -15.38 -4.10 7.19
C ASN A 57 -16.84 -3.74 7.52
N ARG A 58 -17.47 -2.90 6.70
CA ARG A 58 -18.87 -2.48 6.86
C ARG A 58 -19.85 -3.55 6.40
N ASP A 59 -19.54 -4.25 5.33
CA ASP A 59 -20.43 -5.26 4.74
C ASP A 59 -20.58 -6.49 5.63
N VAL A 60 -19.49 -6.98 6.24
CA VAL A 60 -19.56 -8.10 7.19
C VAL A 60 -20.34 -7.69 8.44
N ALA A 61 -20.14 -6.47 8.92
CA ALA A 61 -20.85 -5.91 10.06
C ALA A 61 -22.37 -5.83 9.80
N ALA A 62 -22.79 -5.43 8.59
CA ALA A 62 -24.19 -5.37 8.17
C ALA A 62 -24.81 -6.75 7.90
N LEU A 63 -24.04 -7.69 7.33
CA LEU A 63 -24.48 -9.08 7.13
C LEU A 63 -24.71 -9.80 8.46
N LEU A 64 -23.83 -9.59 9.45
CA LEU A 64 -24.01 -10.09 10.81
C LEU A 64 -25.28 -9.54 11.46
N GLU A 65 -25.56 -8.25 11.31
CA GLU A 65 -26.80 -7.63 11.82
C GLU A 65 -28.05 -8.21 11.14
N GLY A 66 -28.01 -8.39 9.81
CA GLY A 66 -29.13 -8.95 9.03
C GLY A 66 -29.41 -10.43 9.33
N LEU A 67 -28.38 -11.23 9.62
CA LEU A 67 -28.51 -12.65 10.00
C LEU A 67 -29.09 -12.85 11.41
N LEU A 68 -28.90 -11.88 12.30
CA LEU A 68 -29.18 -12.05 13.73
C LEU A 68 -30.53 -11.47 14.19
N GLY A 69 -31.38 -11.03 13.27
CA GLY A 69 -32.81 -10.83 13.50
C GLY A 69 -33.13 -10.17 14.84
N GLY A 70 -32.68 -8.94 15.04
CA GLY A 70 -33.24 -8.01 16.02
C GLY A 70 -33.43 -8.50 17.46
N GLU A 71 -32.52 -9.27 18.06
CA GLU A 71 -32.43 -9.37 19.53
C GLU A 71 -31.12 -10.05 19.96
N ARG A 72 -30.13 -9.22 20.34
CA ARG A 72 -29.00 -9.45 21.30
C ARG A 72 -27.79 -8.62 20.89
N ALA A 73 -27.86 -7.31 21.15
CA ALA A 73 -26.76 -6.38 20.90
C ALA A 73 -25.43 -6.85 21.50
N GLU A 74 -25.44 -7.46 22.69
CA GLU A 74 -24.23 -8.00 23.33
C GLU A 74 -23.61 -9.20 22.60
N LYS A 75 -24.42 -10.09 21.99
CA LYS A 75 -23.88 -11.20 21.18
C LYS A 75 -23.37 -10.73 19.83
N VAL A 76 -23.99 -9.70 19.25
CA VAL A 76 -23.49 -9.02 18.05
C VAL A 76 -22.15 -8.36 18.33
N GLN A 77 -22.01 -7.65 19.46
CA GLN A 77 -20.78 -6.99 19.87
C GLN A 77 -19.64 -7.99 20.13
N ALA A 78 -19.89 -9.04 20.90
CA ALA A 78 -18.88 -10.07 21.18
C ALA A 78 -18.45 -10.84 19.92
N LEU A 79 -19.38 -11.11 19.00
CA LEU A 79 -19.07 -11.75 17.72
C LEU A 79 -18.32 -10.81 16.77
N ARG A 80 -18.65 -9.51 16.77
CA ARG A 80 -17.87 -8.49 16.06
C ARG A 80 -16.44 -8.42 16.57
N GLU A 81 -16.24 -8.35 17.87
CA GLU A 81 -14.90 -8.33 18.47
C GLU A 81 -14.11 -9.62 18.15
N MET A 82 -14.77 -10.77 18.11
CA MET A 82 -14.16 -12.05 17.74
C MET A 82 -13.79 -12.17 16.25
N VAL A 83 -14.60 -11.59 15.34
CA VAL A 83 -14.45 -11.75 13.89
C VAL A 83 -13.63 -10.62 13.27
N HIS A 84 -13.70 -9.40 13.81
CA HIS A 84 -13.08 -8.21 13.24
C HIS A 84 -11.82 -7.71 13.98
N GLY A 85 -11.57 -8.15 15.21
CA GLY A 85 -10.58 -7.47 16.06
C GLY A 85 -10.98 -6.01 16.34
N PRO A 86 -10.08 -5.16 16.84
CA PRO A 86 -10.38 -3.74 17.06
C PRO A 86 -10.77 -3.05 15.74
N GLU A 87 -11.72 -2.12 15.80
CA GLU A 87 -12.22 -1.38 14.64
C GLU A 87 -11.05 -0.64 13.95
N VAL A 88 -10.63 -1.13 12.78
CA VAL A 88 -9.62 -0.47 11.95
C VAL A 88 -10.32 0.59 11.11
N PRO A 89 -9.93 1.88 11.22
CA PRO A 89 -10.51 2.93 10.38
C PRO A 89 -10.35 2.64 8.89
N ASP A 90 -11.36 2.99 8.10
CA ASP A 90 -11.41 2.76 6.64
C ASP A 90 -10.11 3.21 5.92
N ASP A 91 -9.57 4.38 6.29
CA ASP A 91 -8.31 4.88 5.71
C ASP A 91 -7.12 3.94 5.97
N ILE A 92 -7.04 3.38 7.19
CA ILE A 92 -5.97 2.46 7.56
C ILE A 92 -6.12 1.14 6.81
N ALA A 93 -7.33 0.56 6.76
CA ALA A 93 -7.60 -0.67 6.04
C ALA A 93 -7.28 -0.53 4.53
N GLN A 94 -7.67 0.59 3.93
CA GLN A 94 -7.34 0.91 2.54
C GLN A 94 -5.82 1.04 2.34
N ARG A 95 -5.12 1.68 3.27
CA ARG A 95 -3.67 1.90 3.19
C ARG A 95 -2.85 0.63 3.39
N MET A 96 -3.30 -0.29 4.24
CA MET A 96 -2.68 -1.61 4.40
C MET A 96 -2.69 -2.38 3.07
N GLU A 97 -3.84 -2.42 2.40
CA GLU A 97 -3.96 -3.05 1.08
C GLU A 97 -3.14 -2.32 0.01
N MET A 98 -3.13 -0.99 0.07
CA MET A 98 -2.34 -0.16 -0.84
C MET A 98 -0.84 -0.46 -0.72
N LEU A 99 -0.31 -0.59 0.49
CA LEU A 99 1.09 -0.93 0.72
C LEU A 99 1.40 -2.35 0.23
N ALA A 100 0.51 -3.30 0.49
CA ALA A 100 0.67 -4.68 0.05
C ALA A 100 0.72 -4.81 -1.48
N ILE A 101 -0.09 -4.04 -2.21
CA ILE A 101 -0.11 -4.05 -3.69
C ILE A 101 1.00 -3.17 -4.29
N GLY A 102 1.29 -2.04 -3.64
CA GLY A 102 2.11 -0.95 -4.17
C GLY A 102 3.58 -1.01 -3.77
N SER A 103 3.98 -1.83 -2.81
CA SER A 103 5.40 -2.14 -2.56
C SER A 103 5.97 -2.99 -3.70
N VAL A 104 7.27 -2.87 -3.93
CA VAL A 104 8.00 -3.58 -5.00
C VAL A 104 9.26 -4.24 -4.46
N ASP A 105 10.05 -3.50 -3.68
CA ASP A 105 11.31 -4.03 -3.14
C ASP A 105 11.67 -3.34 -1.81
N PRO A 106 11.66 -4.07 -0.67
CA PRO A 106 11.10 -5.42 -0.55
C PRO A 106 9.59 -5.42 -0.87
N GLN A 107 9.09 -6.55 -1.37
CA GLN A 107 7.65 -6.78 -1.45
C GLN A 107 7.11 -6.97 -0.03
N LEU A 108 6.26 -6.06 0.41
CA LEU A 108 5.59 -6.13 1.71
C LEU A 108 4.22 -6.78 1.50
N ASP A 109 3.90 -7.80 2.27
CA ASP A 109 2.56 -8.40 2.26
C ASP A 109 1.61 -7.67 3.23
N HIS A 110 0.37 -8.14 3.30
CA HIS A 110 -0.63 -7.55 4.19
C HIS A 110 -0.21 -7.62 5.67
N SER A 111 0.45 -8.71 6.09
CA SER A 111 0.90 -8.88 7.48
C SER A 111 1.98 -7.88 7.86
N ALA A 112 2.92 -7.61 6.95
CA ALA A 112 3.93 -6.58 7.10
C ALA A 112 3.28 -5.19 7.13
N ALA A 113 2.26 -4.94 6.30
CA ALA A 113 1.53 -3.66 6.31
C ALA A 113 0.78 -3.43 7.63
N VAL A 114 0.16 -4.46 8.20
CA VAL A 114 -0.46 -4.40 9.54
C VAL A 114 0.60 -4.07 10.59
N LYS A 115 1.74 -4.78 10.56
CA LYS A 115 2.81 -4.57 11.53
C LYS A 115 3.43 -3.17 11.44
N LEU A 116 3.57 -2.63 10.24
CA LEU A 116 4.04 -1.27 10.01
C LEU A 116 3.03 -0.24 10.53
N ALA A 117 1.73 -0.42 10.29
CA ALA A 117 0.72 0.48 10.83
C ALA A 117 0.73 0.52 12.37
N GLU A 118 0.99 -0.62 13.02
CA GLU A 118 1.07 -0.72 14.48
C GLU A 118 2.38 -0.17 15.08
N CYS A 119 3.53 -0.52 14.49
CA CYS A 119 4.83 -0.28 15.11
C CYS A 119 5.61 0.91 14.51
N TYR A 120 5.34 1.25 13.25
CA TYR A 120 6.03 2.29 12.49
C TYR A 120 5.02 3.15 11.70
N PRO A 121 4.04 3.78 12.38
CA PRO A 121 2.94 4.46 11.71
C PRO A 121 3.40 5.62 10.82
N VAL A 122 4.51 6.28 11.16
CA VAL A 122 5.06 7.39 10.35
C VAL A 122 5.57 6.86 9.00
N GLU A 123 6.39 5.81 9.00
CA GLU A 123 6.88 5.15 7.79
C GLU A 123 5.74 4.54 6.99
N PHE A 124 4.74 3.92 7.65
CA PHE A 124 3.54 3.42 7.00
C PHE A 124 2.80 4.52 6.21
N TYR A 125 2.59 5.69 6.82
CA TYR A 125 1.98 6.83 6.14
C TYR A 125 2.87 7.41 5.04
N GLN A 126 4.19 7.47 5.23
CA GLN A 126 5.13 7.94 4.20
C GLN A 126 5.06 7.07 2.94
N LEU A 127 5.12 5.74 3.10
CA LEU A 127 5.05 4.78 2.01
C LEU A 127 3.72 4.86 1.27
N THR A 128 2.61 4.87 2.00
CA THR A 128 1.27 4.91 1.39
C THR A 128 0.95 6.27 0.76
N ASN A 129 1.47 7.38 1.31
CA ASN A 129 1.39 8.70 0.67
C ASN A 129 2.21 8.76 -0.62
N ALA A 130 3.38 8.13 -0.67
CA ALA A 130 4.16 8.01 -1.89
C ALA A 130 3.41 7.21 -2.96
N ILE A 131 2.78 6.09 -2.60
CA ILE A 131 1.94 5.30 -3.51
C ILE A 131 0.77 6.14 -4.04
N LEU A 132 0.05 6.87 -3.17
CA LEU A 132 -1.02 7.79 -3.58
C LEU A 132 -0.54 8.85 -4.56
N ARG A 133 0.59 9.49 -4.26
CA ARG A 133 1.18 10.51 -5.13
C ARG A 133 1.55 9.93 -6.50
N LEU A 134 2.25 8.80 -6.54
CA LEU A 134 2.64 8.13 -7.80
C LEU A 134 1.41 7.69 -8.60
N THR A 135 0.35 7.24 -7.92
CA THR A 135 -0.93 6.89 -8.54
C THR A 135 -1.58 8.11 -9.18
N GLY A 136 -1.60 9.26 -8.49
CA GLY A 136 -2.14 10.52 -9.01
C GLY A 136 -1.35 11.10 -10.20
N GLN A 137 -0.05 10.81 -10.29
CA GLN A 137 0.78 11.20 -11.45
C GLN A 137 0.53 10.34 -12.70
N GLY A 138 -0.23 9.25 -12.56
CA GLY A 138 -0.47 8.27 -13.62
C GLY A 138 0.79 7.52 -14.04
N ARG A 139 0.61 6.57 -14.95
CA ARG A 139 1.72 5.79 -15.52
C ARG A 139 2.50 6.62 -16.55
N GLN A 140 3.79 6.34 -16.68
CA GLN A 140 4.65 7.03 -17.63
C GLN A 140 4.72 6.28 -18.97
N PRO A 141 4.59 6.96 -20.12
CA PRO A 141 4.80 6.35 -21.43
C PRO A 141 6.29 6.07 -21.65
N GLY A 142 6.61 4.94 -22.29
CA GLY A 142 7.99 4.56 -22.61
C GLY A 142 8.59 3.50 -21.67
N LYS A 143 9.90 3.25 -21.83
CA LYS A 143 10.63 2.22 -21.07
C LYS A 143 10.71 2.63 -19.59
N PRO A 144 10.60 1.69 -18.62
CA PRO A 144 10.71 2.02 -17.21
C PRO A 144 11.99 2.81 -16.93
N GLY A 145 11.90 3.90 -16.16
CA GLY A 145 13.10 4.58 -15.66
C GLY A 145 13.83 3.62 -14.74
N GLY A 146 15.12 3.40 -14.96
CA GLY A 146 15.91 2.49 -14.14
C GLY A 146 15.89 2.95 -12.68
N SER A 147 15.39 2.10 -11.77
CA SER A 147 15.61 2.23 -10.34
C SER A 147 17.05 1.84 -10.05
N GLY A 148 17.98 2.79 -10.14
CA GLY A 148 19.39 2.47 -10.01
C GLY A 148 20.27 3.70 -9.94
N ASN A 149 20.19 4.42 -8.83
CA ASN A 149 21.30 5.23 -8.33
C ASN A 149 21.47 4.89 -6.84
N ALA A 150 21.82 3.63 -6.55
CA ALA A 150 22.58 3.36 -5.34
C ALA A 150 24.00 3.89 -5.58
N PRO A 151 24.55 4.77 -4.72
CA PRO A 151 25.94 5.17 -4.85
C PRO A 151 26.82 3.92 -4.74
N THR A 152 27.73 3.73 -5.70
CA THR A 152 28.82 2.76 -5.61
C THR A 152 29.58 2.98 -4.30
N SER A 153 29.45 2.05 -3.36
CA SER A 153 30.32 1.96 -2.20
C SER A 153 31.74 1.72 -2.71
N GLY A 154 32.61 2.73 -2.53
CA GLY A 154 34.03 2.58 -2.80
C GLY A 154 34.63 1.52 -1.86
N PRO A 155 35.67 0.78 -2.30
CA PRO A 155 36.30 -0.22 -1.45
C PRO A 155 36.92 0.44 -0.21
N PRO A 156 36.93 -0.24 0.96
CA PRO A 156 37.57 0.26 2.15
C PRO A 156 39.07 0.40 1.88
N SER A 157 39.59 1.62 2.06
CA SER A 157 41.03 1.87 2.10
C SER A 157 41.61 1.10 3.28
N THR A 158 42.55 0.21 2.96
CA THR A 158 43.42 -0.51 3.91
C THR A 158 44.39 0.42 4.61
#